data_AF-A0A7C5FJA7-F1
#
_entry.id   AF-A0A7C5FJA7-F1
#
_cell.length_a   1.000
_cell.length_b   1.000
_cell.length_c   1.000
_cell.angle_alpha   90.00
_cell.angle_beta   90.00
_cell.angle_gamma   90.00
#
_symmetry.space_group_name_H-M   'P 1'
#
loop_
_entity.id
_entity.type
_entity.pdbx_description
1 polymer ?
#
loop_
_entity_poly.entity_id
_entity_poly.type
_entity_poly.pdbx_seq_one_letter_code
_entity_poly.pdbx_strand_id
1 'polypeptide(L)'
;MKEMKTRGAAITAEQKKTNLEIAKTMVQRAINKAISRLRKIQTRISKIKVITDDRKTKLTAQIEEQITALNSLKEKVGTATTKDELKTLTLQLKTKLSEARKLVKEIVAEILASHIDETITKLNTITTKIETEISTLKTQGQDVTAMEKTLNEAKNLINQTQTKNQAGDWREARKLAEQARAKLVKLVGEIKSAKAKLKGGTNETK
;
A
#
# COMPACT_ATOMS: atom_id res chain seq x y z
N MET A 1 12.74 31.93 59.49
CA MET A 1 13.17 30.62 58.96
C MET A 1 12.02 29.68 58.52
N LYS A 2 10.90 29.56 59.27
CA LYS A 2 9.73 28.75 58.85
C LYS A 2 9.06 29.26 57.55
N GLU A 3 9.03 30.57 57.32
CA GLU A 3 8.42 31.17 56.11
C GLU A 3 9.25 31.04 54.83
N MET A 4 10.59 30.98 54.94
CA MET A 4 11.46 30.72 53.78
C MET A 4 11.38 29.26 53.30
N LYS A 5 11.30 28.30 54.23
CA LYS A 5 11.16 26.87 53.89
C LYS A 5 9.81 26.56 53.22
N THR A 6 8.74 27.22 53.63
CA THR A 6 7.40 27.06 53.03
C THR A 6 7.29 27.70 51.64
N ARG A 7 7.91 28.88 51.42
CA ARG A 7 8.00 29.48 50.08
C ARG A 7 8.83 28.63 49.09
N GLY A 8 9.97 28.07 49.53
CA GLY A 8 10.78 27.17 48.69
C GLY A 8 10.08 25.86 48.33
N ALA A 9 9.29 25.29 49.26
CA ALA A 9 8.46 24.12 49.00
C ALA A 9 7.28 24.40 48.05
N ALA A 10 6.68 25.59 48.12
CA ALA A 10 5.60 26.00 47.22
C ALA A 10 6.09 26.24 45.78
N ILE A 11 7.26 26.88 45.59
CA ILE A 11 7.87 27.09 44.27
C ILE A 11 8.19 25.74 43.59
N THR A 12 8.71 24.79 44.36
CA THR A 12 9.01 23.44 43.84
C THR A 12 7.75 22.62 43.54
N ALA A 13 6.64 22.84 44.25
CA ALA A 13 5.36 22.21 43.94
C ALA A 13 4.72 22.78 42.66
N GLU A 14 4.73 24.11 42.49
CA GLU A 14 4.18 24.77 41.30
C GLU A 14 4.99 24.42 40.03
N GLN A 15 6.31 24.33 40.15
CA GLN A 15 7.18 23.85 39.07
C GLN A 15 6.89 22.37 38.72
N LYS A 16 6.67 21.50 39.70
CA LYS A 16 6.29 20.10 39.44
C LYS A 16 4.95 20.00 38.70
N LYS A 17 3.96 20.80 39.08
CA LYS A 17 2.65 20.88 38.42
C LYS A 17 2.79 21.37 36.97
N THR A 18 3.55 22.45 36.76
CA THR A 18 3.84 22.99 35.42
C THR A 18 4.52 21.96 34.53
N ASN A 19 5.52 21.25 35.06
CA ASN A 19 6.23 20.21 34.31
C ASN A 19 5.33 19.02 33.94
N LEU A 20 4.40 18.64 34.82
CA LEU A 20 3.43 17.59 34.53
C LEU A 20 2.49 17.99 33.39
N GLU A 21 1.95 19.21 33.41
CA GLU A 21 1.05 19.71 32.36
C GLU A 21 1.75 19.84 31.00
N ILE A 22 3.01 20.29 30.99
CA ILE A 22 3.83 20.28 29.78
C ILE A 22 3.98 18.84 29.25
N ALA A 23 4.31 17.88 30.12
CA ALA A 23 4.50 16.50 29.73
C ALA A 23 3.21 15.87 29.18
N LYS A 24 2.05 16.11 29.82
CA LYS A 24 0.74 15.69 29.29
C LYS A 24 0.51 16.24 27.89
N THR A 25 0.76 17.53 27.70
CA THR A 25 0.59 18.21 26.40
C THR A 25 1.44 17.56 25.32
N MET A 26 2.70 17.20 25.62
CA MET A 26 3.56 16.50 24.67
C MET A 26 3.01 15.12 24.28
N VAL A 27 2.56 14.34 25.25
CA VAL A 27 1.98 13.01 25.03
C VAL A 27 0.69 13.10 24.21
N GLN A 28 -0.20 14.04 24.54
CA GLN A 28 -1.43 14.28 23.78
C GLN A 28 -1.15 14.73 22.34
N ARG A 29 -0.13 15.57 22.10
CA ARG A 29 0.31 15.92 20.74
C ARG A 29 0.77 14.70 19.95
N ALA A 30 1.53 13.79 20.58
CA ALA A 30 1.97 12.56 19.93
C ALA A 30 0.77 11.66 19.56
N ILE A 31 -0.21 11.53 20.45
CA ILE A 31 -1.46 10.79 20.19
C ILE A 31 -2.24 11.41 19.03
N ASN A 32 -2.46 12.72 19.04
CA ASN A 32 -3.19 13.42 17.97
C ASN A 32 -2.50 13.23 16.61
N LYS A 33 -1.17 13.27 16.57
CA LYS A 33 -0.40 13.02 15.34
C LYS A 33 -0.58 11.58 14.82
N ALA A 34 -0.65 10.60 15.72
CA ALA A 34 -0.90 9.22 15.35
C ALA A 34 -2.32 9.02 14.79
N ILE A 35 -3.33 9.57 15.48
CA ILE A 35 -4.73 9.55 15.02
C ILE A 35 -4.86 10.21 13.64
N SER A 36 -4.26 11.39 13.45
CA SER A 36 -4.29 12.09 12.16
C SER A 36 -3.71 11.24 11.02
N ARG A 37 -2.61 10.51 11.27
CA ARG A 37 -2.02 9.60 10.28
C ARG A 37 -2.95 8.42 9.96
N LEU A 38 -3.55 7.82 10.98
CA LEU A 38 -4.51 6.72 10.81
C LEU A 38 -5.74 7.17 9.99
N ARG A 39 -6.31 8.34 10.28
CA ARG A 39 -7.42 8.93 9.50
C ARG A 39 -7.06 9.17 8.04
N LYS A 40 -5.84 9.64 7.75
CA LYS A 40 -5.34 9.79 6.37
C LYS A 40 -5.28 8.45 5.64
N ILE A 41 -4.91 7.38 6.33
CA ILE A 41 -4.84 6.03 5.75
C ILE A 41 -6.25 5.49 5.49
N GLN A 42 -7.18 5.67 6.43
CA GLN A 42 -8.60 5.35 6.24
C GLN A 42 -9.17 6.04 4.98
N THR A 43 -8.85 7.33 4.80
CA THR A 43 -9.25 8.09 3.61
C THR A 43 -8.60 7.58 2.32
N ARG A 44 -7.39 7.03 2.40
CA ARG A 44 -6.73 6.41 1.24
C ARG A 44 -7.40 5.09 0.88
N ILE A 45 -7.67 4.23 1.87
CA ILE A 45 -8.32 2.92 1.67
C ILE A 45 -9.66 3.08 0.95
N SER A 46 -10.49 4.05 1.35
CA SER A 46 -11.80 4.27 0.72
C SER A 46 -11.72 4.63 -0.77
N LYS A 47 -10.59 5.18 -1.23
CA LYS A 47 -10.36 5.60 -2.62
C LYS A 47 -9.74 4.52 -3.49
N ILE A 48 -9.28 3.41 -2.92
CA ILE A 48 -8.55 2.37 -3.65
C ILE A 48 -9.54 1.48 -4.39
N LYS A 49 -9.51 1.50 -5.72
CA LYS A 49 -10.44 0.71 -6.55
C LYS A 49 -10.12 -0.78 -6.60
N VAL A 50 -8.85 -1.14 -6.37
CA VAL A 50 -8.36 -2.52 -6.54
C VAL A 50 -8.65 -3.44 -5.35
N ILE A 51 -9.14 -2.88 -4.24
CA ILE A 51 -9.51 -3.63 -3.04
C ILE A 51 -11.03 -3.74 -3.00
N THR A 52 -11.55 -4.90 -2.62
CA THR A 52 -12.99 -5.14 -2.47
C THR A 52 -13.59 -4.30 -1.33
N ASP A 53 -14.87 -3.97 -1.42
CA ASP A 53 -15.52 -3.11 -0.42
C ASP A 53 -15.61 -3.80 0.95
N ASP A 54 -15.82 -5.12 1.00
CA ASP A 54 -15.73 -5.91 2.22
C ASP A 54 -14.37 -5.78 2.90
N ARG A 55 -13.28 -5.83 2.11
CA ARG A 55 -11.93 -5.72 2.66
C ARG A 55 -11.62 -4.31 3.10
N LYS A 56 -12.04 -3.28 2.36
CA LYS A 56 -11.97 -1.88 2.82
C LYS A 56 -12.68 -1.68 4.15
N THR A 57 -13.86 -2.28 4.31
CA THR A 57 -14.65 -2.21 5.55
C THR A 57 -13.88 -2.82 6.71
N LYS A 58 -13.30 -4.02 6.53
CA LYS A 58 -12.47 -4.68 7.56
C LYS A 58 -11.24 -3.85 7.93
N LEU A 59 -10.48 -3.34 6.96
CA LEU A 59 -9.30 -2.52 7.22
C LEU A 59 -9.67 -1.20 7.92
N THR A 60 -10.81 -0.61 7.53
CA THR A 60 -11.33 0.60 8.16
C THR A 60 -11.71 0.35 9.62
N ALA A 61 -12.37 -0.78 9.91
CA ALA A 61 -12.71 -1.17 11.28
C ALA A 61 -11.46 -1.35 12.17
N GLN A 62 -10.42 -2.01 11.66
CA GLN A 62 -9.14 -2.17 12.38
C GLN A 62 -8.46 -0.83 12.67
N ILE A 63 -8.51 0.12 11.73
CA ILE A 63 -8.01 1.48 11.97
C ILE A 63 -8.83 2.20 13.03
N GLU A 64 -10.16 2.08 12.99
CA GLU A 64 -11.05 2.73 13.96
C GLU A 64 -10.84 2.19 15.37
N GLU A 65 -10.59 0.90 15.52
CA GLU A 65 -10.22 0.27 16.79
C GLU A 65 -8.95 0.91 17.38
N GLN A 66 -7.92 1.10 16.55
CA GLN A 66 -6.68 1.75 16.99
C GLN A 66 -6.88 3.24 17.32
N ILE A 67 -7.71 3.95 16.57
CA ILE A 67 -8.07 5.34 16.86
C ILE A 67 -8.82 5.43 18.20
N THR A 68 -9.77 4.52 18.44
CA THR A 68 -10.54 4.45 19.68
C THR A 68 -9.62 4.19 20.88
N ALA A 69 -8.69 3.23 20.77
CA ALA A 69 -7.71 2.96 21.81
C ALA A 69 -6.81 4.18 22.11
N LEU A 70 -6.37 4.90 21.07
CA LEU A 70 -5.57 6.12 21.21
C LEU A 70 -6.36 7.27 21.85
N ASN A 71 -7.64 7.44 21.51
CA ASN A 71 -8.52 8.45 22.13
C ASN A 71 -8.74 8.14 23.62
N SER A 72 -9.02 6.89 23.98
CA SER A 72 -9.14 6.50 25.40
C SER A 72 -7.84 6.78 26.17
N LEU A 73 -6.67 6.52 25.56
CA LEU A 73 -5.40 6.83 26.19
C LEU A 73 -5.18 8.34 26.34
N LYS A 74 -5.64 9.15 25.37
CA LYS A 74 -5.57 10.62 25.43
C LYS A 74 -6.36 11.19 26.61
N GLU A 75 -7.55 10.64 26.87
CA GLU A 75 -8.39 11.02 28.00
C GLU A 75 -7.67 10.70 29.32
N LYS A 76 -7.15 9.48 29.47
CA LYS A 76 -6.38 9.06 30.65
C LYS A 76 -5.16 9.95 30.90
N VAL A 77 -4.48 10.38 29.83
CA VAL A 77 -3.35 11.32 29.94
C VAL A 77 -3.81 12.70 30.43
N GLY A 78 -5.00 13.16 30.00
CA GLY A 78 -5.58 14.42 30.47
C GLY A 78 -5.87 14.40 31.98
N THR A 79 -6.36 13.28 32.49
CA THR A 79 -6.74 13.10 33.90
C THR A 79 -5.59 12.68 34.82
N ALA A 80 -4.39 12.38 34.28
CA ALA A 80 -3.26 11.94 35.09
C ALA A 80 -2.88 13.02 36.13
N THR A 81 -2.69 12.64 37.39
CA THR A 81 -2.36 13.58 38.47
C THR A 81 -0.92 13.47 38.92
N THR A 82 -0.24 12.37 38.57
CA THR A 82 1.13 12.09 38.98
C THR A 82 2.05 11.81 37.80
N LYS A 83 3.35 11.98 38.03
CA LYS A 83 4.40 11.68 37.05
C LYS A 83 4.47 10.18 36.73
N ASP A 84 4.24 9.33 37.72
CA ASP A 84 4.31 7.87 37.57
C ASP A 84 3.12 7.30 36.77
N GLU A 85 1.92 7.86 36.96
CA GLU A 85 0.78 7.60 36.08
C GLU A 85 1.11 7.99 34.64
N LEU A 86 1.64 9.20 34.42
CA LEU A 86 1.97 9.67 33.08
C LEU A 86 3.07 8.81 32.42
N LYS A 87 4.05 8.34 33.19
CA LYS A 87 5.09 7.42 32.72
C LYS A 87 4.48 6.09 32.26
N THR A 88 3.55 5.54 33.05
CA THR A 88 2.83 4.30 32.70
C THR A 88 2.01 4.46 31.42
N LEU A 89 1.26 5.57 31.30
CA LEU A 89 0.47 5.88 30.11
C LEU A 89 1.35 6.10 28.87
N THR A 90 2.55 6.66 29.04
CA THR A 90 3.53 6.83 27.96
C THR A 90 4.05 5.48 27.45
N LEU A 91 4.25 4.50 28.34
CA LEU A 91 4.63 3.13 27.94
C LEU A 91 3.49 2.46 27.15
N GLN A 92 2.25 2.58 27.63
CA GLN A 92 1.07 2.11 26.89
C GLN A 92 0.96 2.76 25.51
N LEU A 93 1.23 4.08 25.42
CA LEU A 93 1.27 4.79 24.16
C LEU A 93 2.32 4.18 23.21
N LYS A 94 3.53 3.91 23.70
CA LYS A 94 4.58 3.30 22.88
C LYS A 94 4.14 1.97 22.27
N THR A 95 3.48 1.12 23.07
CA THR A 95 2.91 -0.15 22.59
C THR A 95 1.85 0.07 21.52
N LYS A 96 0.87 0.95 21.78
CA LYS A 96 -0.19 1.27 20.80
C LYS A 96 0.33 1.90 19.52
N LEU A 97 1.36 2.74 19.60
CA LEU A 97 2.02 3.27 18.41
C LEU A 97 2.76 2.20 17.62
N SER A 98 3.30 1.16 18.28
CA SER A 98 3.93 0.03 17.61
C SER A 98 2.89 -0.81 16.85
N GLU A 99 1.78 -1.15 17.51
CA GLU A 99 0.63 -1.86 16.92
C GLU A 99 0.08 -1.11 15.71
N ALA A 100 -0.20 0.20 15.87
CA ALA A 100 -0.67 1.04 14.77
C ALA A 100 0.33 1.07 13.60
N ARG A 101 1.64 1.16 13.86
CA ARG A 101 2.65 1.12 12.78
C ARG A 101 2.67 -0.22 12.05
N LYS A 102 2.51 -1.33 12.76
CA LYS A 102 2.46 -2.67 12.16
C LYS A 102 1.24 -2.79 11.25
N LEU A 103 0.05 -2.42 11.75
CA LEU A 103 -1.17 -2.40 10.95
C LEU A 103 -1.02 -1.55 9.69
N VAL A 104 -0.42 -0.36 9.80
CA VAL A 104 -0.18 0.51 8.65
C VAL A 104 0.74 -0.15 7.62
N LYS A 105 1.78 -0.86 8.04
CA LYS A 105 2.66 -1.59 7.12
C LYS A 105 1.92 -2.71 6.38
N GLU A 106 1.10 -3.48 7.10
CA GLU A 106 0.29 -4.56 6.53
C GLU A 106 -0.70 -4.03 5.50
N ILE A 107 -1.38 -2.93 5.80
CA ILE A 107 -2.30 -2.26 4.87
C ILE A 107 -1.57 -1.80 3.62
N VAL A 108 -0.40 -1.15 3.76
CA VAL A 108 0.39 -0.71 2.61
C VAL A 108 0.85 -1.89 1.76
N ALA A 109 1.31 -2.97 2.40
CA ALA A 109 1.71 -4.19 1.74
C ALA A 109 0.58 -4.79 0.90
N GLU A 110 -0.61 -4.88 1.48
CA GLU A 110 -1.80 -5.39 0.81
C GLU A 110 -2.20 -4.52 -0.38
N ILE A 111 -2.22 -3.20 -0.22
CA ILE A 111 -2.53 -2.26 -1.31
C ILE A 111 -1.57 -2.45 -2.49
N LEU A 112 -0.27 -2.54 -2.21
CA LEU A 112 0.74 -2.73 -3.25
C LEU A 112 0.57 -4.08 -3.95
N ALA A 113 0.32 -5.14 -3.18
CA ALA A 113 0.06 -6.47 -3.73
C ALA A 113 -1.17 -6.47 -4.66
N SER A 114 -2.29 -5.89 -4.23
CA SER A 114 -3.52 -5.82 -5.03
C SER A 114 -3.34 -5.03 -6.33
N HIS A 115 -2.55 -3.95 -6.34
CA HIS A 115 -2.25 -3.21 -7.58
C HIS A 115 -1.43 -4.04 -8.58
N ILE A 116 -0.49 -4.84 -8.09
CA ILE A 116 0.31 -5.72 -8.93
C ILE A 116 -0.56 -6.87 -9.45
N ASP A 117 -1.43 -7.44 -8.62
CA ASP A 117 -2.38 -8.49 -9.03
C ASP A 117 -3.32 -7.98 -10.14
N GLU A 118 -3.87 -6.77 -10.00
CA GLU A 118 -4.68 -6.15 -11.05
C GLU A 118 -3.88 -5.98 -12.35
N THR A 119 -2.59 -5.63 -12.25
CA THR A 119 -1.70 -5.52 -13.41
C THR A 119 -1.47 -6.88 -14.06
N ILE A 120 -1.23 -7.93 -13.28
CA ILE A 120 -1.10 -9.31 -13.76
C ILE A 120 -2.38 -9.73 -14.50
N THR A 121 -3.57 -9.48 -13.94
CA THR A 121 -4.86 -9.78 -14.59
C THR A 121 -4.99 -9.10 -15.95
N LYS A 122 -4.63 -7.81 -16.04
CA LYS A 122 -4.66 -7.05 -17.30
C LYS A 122 -3.67 -7.62 -18.32
N LEU A 123 -2.45 -7.93 -17.90
CA LEU A 123 -1.43 -8.53 -18.76
C LEU A 123 -1.89 -9.89 -19.29
N ASN A 124 -2.41 -10.77 -18.42
CA ASN A 124 -2.95 -12.06 -18.83
C ASN A 124 -4.08 -11.93 -19.87
N THR A 125 -4.99 -10.97 -19.67
CA THR A 125 -6.06 -10.69 -20.64
C THR A 125 -5.50 -10.28 -22.01
N ILE A 126 -4.45 -9.45 -22.02
CA ILE A 126 -3.77 -9.03 -23.27
C ILE A 126 -3.08 -10.24 -23.92
N THR A 127 -2.37 -11.06 -23.13
CA THR A 127 -1.70 -12.28 -23.59
C THR A 127 -2.69 -13.21 -24.29
N THR A 128 -3.86 -13.49 -23.68
CA THR A 128 -4.90 -14.32 -24.29
C THR A 128 -5.39 -13.76 -25.63
N LYS A 129 -5.60 -12.44 -25.73
CA LYS A 129 -5.98 -11.82 -27.01
C LYS A 129 -4.90 -11.97 -28.07
N ILE A 130 -3.64 -11.74 -27.70
CA ILE A 130 -2.48 -11.90 -28.60
C ILE A 130 -2.33 -13.34 -29.06
N GLU A 131 -2.58 -14.32 -28.19
CA GLU A 131 -2.59 -15.75 -28.56
C GLU A 131 -3.60 -16.06 -29.65
N THR A 132 -4.83 -15.58 -29.49
CA THR A 132 -5.89 -15.75 -30.51
C THR A 132 -5.48 -15.12 -31.85
N GLU A 133 -4.86 -13.95 -31.81
CA GLU A 133 -4.41 -13.24 -33.00
C GLU A 133 -3.24 -13.93 -33.71
N ILE A 134 -2.27 -14.43 -32.94
CA ILE A 134 -1.16 -15.23 -33.46
C ILE A 134 -1.69 -16.53 -34.08
N SER A 135 -2.63 -17.20 -33.44
CA SER A 135 -3.27 -18.40 -33.98
C SER A 135 -4.00 -18.10 -35.30
N THR A 136 -4.67 -16.96 -35.40
CA THR A 136 -5.34 -16.52 -36.64
C THR A 136 -4.33 -16.25 -37.76
N LEU A 137 -3.21 -15.59 -37.47
CA LEU A 137 -2.15 -15.37 -38.46
C LEU A 137 -1.54 -16.69 -38.95
N LYS A 138 -1.37 -17.65 -38.03
CA LYS A 138 -0.84 -18.99 -38.34
C LYS A 138 -1.77 -19.76 -39.29
N THR A 139 -3.09 -19.72 -39.06
CA THR A 139 -4.06 -20.36 -39.97
C THR A 139 -4.13 -19.67 -41.33
N GLN A 140 -3.75 -18.38 -41.39
CA GLN A 140 -3.58 -17.62 -42.63
C GLN A 140 -2.22 -17.84 -43.32
N GLY A 141 -1.44 -18.82 -42.87
CA GLY A 141 -0.16 -19.21 -43.49
C GLY A 141 1.02 -18.28 -43.19
N GLN A 142 0.89 -17.36 -42.22
CA GLN A 142 2.02 -16.54 -41.78
C GLN A 142 2.95 -17.35 -40.86
N ASP A 143 4.27 -17.17 -41.02
CA ASP A 143 5.23 -17.65 -40.01
C ASP A 143 5.16 -16.77 -38.75
N VAL A 144 4.73 -17.40 -37.65
CA VAL A 144 4.53 -16.75 -36.35
C VAL A 144 5.57 -17.17 -35.31
N THR A 145 6.61 -17.91 -35.69
CA THR A 145 7.57 -18.52 -34.75
C THR A 145 8.21 -17.49 -33.80
N ALA A 146 8.60 -16.33 -34.33
CA ALA A 146 9.19 -15.24 -33.52
C ALA A 146 8.16 -14.59 -32.57
N MET A 147 6.89 -14.49 -32.99
CA MET A 147 5.81 -13.94 -32.17
C MET A 147 5.49 -14.91 -31.02
N GLU A 148 5.37 -16.21 -31.30
CA GLU A 148 5.15 -17.25 -30.28
C GLU A 148 6.28 -17.26 -29.24
N LYS A 149 7.54 -17.12 -29.67
CA LYS A 149 8.68 -17.00 -28.75
C LYS A 149 8.57 -15.77 -27.84
N THR A 150 8.33 -14.59 -28.42
CA THR A 150 8.22 -13.34 -27.66
C THR A 150 7.04 -13.37 -26.69
N LEU A 151 5.94 -14.01 -27.08
CA LEU A 151 4.78 -14.20 -26.21
C LEU A 151 5.11 -15.10 -25.02
N ASN A 152 5.81 -16.21 -25.24
CA ASN A 152 6.24 -17.11 -24.16
C ASN A 152 7.19 -16.42 -23.18
N GLU A 153 8.09 -15.58 -23.67
CA GLU A 153 8.93 -14.74 -22.80
C GLU A 153 8.10 -13.76 -21.97
N ALA A 154 7.05 -13.16 -22.55
CA ALA A 154 6.14 -12.28 -21.82
C ALA A 154 5.36 -13.03 -20.74
N LYS A 155 4.83 -14.23 -21.04
CA LYS A 155 4.17 -15.12 -20.06
C LYS A 155 5.09 -15.47 -18.88
N ASN A 156 6.35 -15.81 -19.17
CA ASN A 156 7.32 -16.10 -18.13
C ASN A 156 7.56 -14.89 -17.21
N LEU A 157 7.69 -13.68 -17.77
CA LEU A 157 7.82 -12.45 -16.97
C LEU A 157 6.58 -12.18 -16.11
N ILE A 158 5.37 -12.49 -16.61
CA ILE A 158 4.14 -12.39 -15.80
C ILE A 158 4.16 -13.38 -14.63
N ASN A 159 4.59 -14.63 -14.86
CA ASN A 159 4.72 -15.62 -13.79
C ASN A 159 5.75 -15.18 -12.74
N GLN A 160 6.90 -14.65 -13.17
CA GLN A 160 7.91 -14.11 -12.26
C GLN A 160 7.39 -12.89 -11.49
N THR A 161 6.59 -12.03 -12.14
CA THR A 161 5.90 -10.92 -11.48
C THR A 161 5.03 -11.43 -10.34
N GLN A 162 4.24 -12.48 -10.57
CA GLN A 162 3.41 -13.10 -9.54
C GLN A 162 4.23 -13.65 -8.37
N THR A 163 5.31 -14.39 -8.65
CA THR A 163 6.21 -14.91 -7.61
C THR A 163 6.82 -13.78 -6.77
N LYS A 164 7.28 -12.70 -7.41
CA LYS A 164 7.85 -11.55 -6.70
C LYS A 164 6.79 -10.79 -5.89
N ASN A 165 5.57 -10.69 -6.41
CA ASN A 165 4.46 -10.06 -5.69
C ASN A 165 4.15 -10.82 -4.38
N GLN A 166 4.03 -12.15 -4.47
CA GLN A 166 3.79 -13.03 -3.33
C GLN A 166 4.93 -12.99 -2.30
N ALA A 167 6.17 -12.82 -2.75
CA ALA A 167 7.33 -12.66 -1.88
C ALA A 167 7.43 -11.27 -1.23
N GLY A 168 6.56 -10.31 -1.58
CA GLY A 168 6.61 -8.94 -1.09
C GLY A 168 7.69 -8.06 -1.76
N ASP A 169 8.35 -8.55 -2.81
CA ASP A 169 9.31 -7.79 -3.61
C ASP A 169 8.58 -6.99 -4.70
N TRP A 170 7.78 -6.01 -4.26
CA TRP A 170 6.91 -5.22 -5.15
C TRP A 170 7.70 -4.38 -6.16
N ARG A 171 8.96 -4.05 -5.85
CA ARG A 171 9.83 -3.28 -6.75
C ARG A 171 10.23 -4.14 -7.95
N GLU A 172 10.72 -5.35 -7.70
CA GLU A 172 11.09 -6.25 -8.80
C GLU A 172 9.86 -6.76 -9.53
N ALA A 173 8.76 -7.05 -8.82
CA ALA A 173 7.49 -7.41 -9.45
C ALA A 173 7.03 -6.34 -10.45
N ARG A 174 7.03 -5.07 -10.06
CA ARG A 174 6.67 -3.96 -10.96
C ARG A 174 7.58 -3.88 -12.18
N LYS A 175 8.89 -4.05 -11.99
CA LYS A 175 9.86 -4.02 -13.09
C LYS A 175 9.62 -5.15 -14.09
N LEU A 176 9.38 -6.37 -13.61
CA LEU A 176 9.05 -7.53 -14.45
C LEU A 176 7.73 -7.33 -15.20
N ALA A 177 6.71 -6.74 -14.56
CA ALA A 177 5.44 -6.41 -15.18
C ALA A 177 5.60 -5.41 -16.34
N GLU A 178 6.44 -4.38 -16.18
CA GLU A 178 6.74 -3.43 -17.26
C GLU A 178 7.52 -4.08 -18.40
N GLN A 179 8.45 -5.00 -18.11
CA GLN A 179 9.14 -5.77 -19.14
C GLN A 179 8.18 -6.68 -19.92
N ALA A 180 7.25 -7.34 -19.24
CA ALA A 180 6.21 -8.13 -19.88
C ALA A 180 5.34 -7.24 -20.79
N ARG A 181 4.89 -6.09 -20.27
CA ARG A 181 4.12 -5.10 -21.03
C ARG A 181 4.85 -4.66 -22.29
N ALA A 182 6.13 -4.32 -22.21
CA ALA A 182 6.91 -3.89 -23.36
C ALA A 182 6.95 -4.95 -24.47
N LYS A 183 7.10 -6.23 -24.10
CA LYS A 183 7.02 -7.35 -25.06
C LYS A 183 5.64 -7.49 -25.68
N LEU A 184 4.57 -7.38 -24.89
CA LEU A 184 3.19 -7.44 -25.41
C LEU A 184 2.89 -6.26 -26.36
N VAL A 185 3.37 -5.05 -26.05
CA VAL A 185 3.21 -3.88 -26.94
C VAL A 185 3.93 -4.11 -28.28
N LYS A 186 5.15 -4.65 -28.24
CA LYS A 186 5.88 -5.03 -29.45
C LYS A 186 5.08 -6.04 -30.30
N LEU A 187 4.55 -7.09 -29.67
CA LEU A 187 3.72 -8.10 -30.34
C LEU A 187 2.47 -7.50 -31.00
N VAL A 188 1.79 -6.57 -30.34
CA VAL A 188 0.65 -5.86 -30.95
C VAL A 188 1.05 -5.13 -32.22
N GLY A 189 2.22 -4.49 -32.24
CA GLY A 189 2.77 -3.84 -33.43
C GLY A 189 3.10 -4.83 -34.56
N GLU A 190 3.70 -5.96 -34.23
CA GLU A 190 4.03 -7.03 -35.18
C GLU A 190 2.76 -7.64 -35.79
N ILE A 191 1.75 -7.95 -34.98
CA ILE A 191 0.44 -8.46 -35.42
C ILE A 191 -0.24 -7.46 -36.35
N LYS A 192 -0.25 -6.17 -35.99
CA LYS A 192 -0.84 -5.13 -36.83
C LYS A 192 -0.17 -5.07 -38.20
N SER A 193 1.16 -5.17 -38.23
CA SER A 193 1.95 -5.16 -39.45
C SER A 193 1.70 -6.39 -40.32
N ALA A 194 1.62 -7.58 -39.71
CA ALA A 194 1.30 -8.83 -40.41
C ALA A 194 -0.11 -8.78 -41.04
N LYS A 195 -1.10 -8.32 -40.28
CA LYS A 195 -2.47 -8.13 -40.79
C LYS A 195 -2.54 -7.13 -41.94
N ALA A 196 -1.75 -6.05 -41.90
CA ALA A 196 -1.71 -5.07 -42.98
C ALA A 196 -1.17 -5.68 -44.28
N LYS A 197 -0.12 -6.51 -44.20
CA LYS A 197 0.42 -7.23 -45.38
C LYS A 197 -0.60 -8.17 -46.00
N LEU A 198 -1.35 -8.91 -45.18
CA LEU A 198 -2.42 -9.78 -45.65
C LEU A 198 -3.55 -9.02 -46.37
N LYS A 199 -3.89 -7.81 -45.91
CA LYS A 199 -4.91 -6.97 -46.56
C LYS A 199 -4.41 -6.27 -47.82
N GLY A 200 -3.14 -5.88 -47.87
CA GLY A 200 -2.53 -5.21 -49.02
C GLY A 200 -2.16 -6.15 -50.17
N GLY A 201 -2.02 -7.45 -49.91
CA GLY A 201 -1.62 -8.46 -50.90
C GLY A 201 -2.72 -8.98 -51.84
N THR A 202 -3.92 -8.37 -51.87
CA THR A 202 -5.00 -8.78 -52.78
C THR A 202 -5.06 -8.01 -54.11
N ASN A 203 -4.08 -7.13 -54.39
CA ASN A 203 -4.07 -6.29 -55.61
C ASN A 203 -2.84 -6.48 -56.53
N GLU A 204 -2.16 -7.61 -56.46
CA GLU A 204 -1.14 -7.98 -57.47
C GLU A 204 -1.48 -9.34 -58.10
N THR A 205 -2.54 -9.36 -58.90
CA THR A 205 -2.72 -10.31 -60.02
C THR A 205 -3.90 -9.85 -60.85
N LYS A 206 -3.61 -9.03 -61.87
CA LYS A 206 -4.19 -9.08 -63.21
C LYS A 206 -3.41 -8.15 -64.14
#